data_AF-A0A963LZ39-F1
#
_entry.id   AF-A0A963LZ39-F1
#
_cell.length_a   1.000
_cell.length_b   1.000
_cell.length_c   1.000
_cell.angle_alpha   90.00
_cell.angle_beta   90.00
_cell.angle_gamma   90.00
#
_symmetry.space_group_name_H-M   'P 1'
#
loop_
_entity.id
_entity.type
_entity.pdbx_description
1 polymer ?
#
loop_
_entity_poly.entity_id
_entity_poly.type
_entity_poly.pdbx_seq_one_letter_code
_entity_poly.pdbx_strand_id
1 'polypeptide(L)'
;MTDVVGYLDRWTAQPGGRVAVHLSSAMPGAATVTLIRLGRGEHRDEPDGIVFEAVDSVPAQAVTLRHQPVDAGSYAQVEGLADLPLADASLAVLVQPWLVS
;
A
#
# COMPACT_ATOMS: atom_id res chain seq x y z
N MET A 1 -3.93 20.21 2.25
CA MET A 1 -4.77 19.00 2.33
C MET A 1 -3.84 17.84 2.69
N THR A 2 -4.20 17.00 3.64
CA THR A 2 -3.38 15.82 3.99
C THR A 2 -3.78 14.70 3.06
N ASP A 3 -3.01 14.48 2.01
CA ASP A 3 -3.26 13.36 1.10
C ASP A 3 -2.83 12.07 1.80
N VAL A 4 -3.82 11.32 2.28
CA VAL A 4 -3.63 9.98 2.82
C VAL A 4 -3.83 9.00 1.67
N VAL A 5 -2.83 8.17 1.42
CA VAL A 5 -2.89 7.06 0.46
C VAL A 5 -2.83 5.75 1.20
N GLY A 6 -3.45 4.71 0.63
CA GLY A 6 -3.40 3.40 1.25
C GLY A 6 -3.95 2.30 0.37
N TYR A 7 -3.70 1.07 0.81
CA TYR A 7 -4.14 -0.14 0.15
C TYR A 7 -4.38 -1.27 1.16
N LEU A 8 -5.02 -2.34 0.71
CA LEU A 8 -5.25 -3.56 1.47
C LEU A 8 -4.24 -4.63 1.05
N ASP A 9 -3.81 -5.48 1.98
CA ASP A 9 -2.95 -6.62 1.66
C ASP A 9 -3.60 -7.66 0.74
N ARG A 10 -4.95 -7.66 0.68
CA ARG A 10 -5.76 -8.56 -0.14
C ARG A 10 -7.12 -7.94 -0.47
N TRP A 11 -7.76 -8.46 -1.52
CA TRP A 11 -9.06 -8.00 -1.99
C TRP A 11 -10.24 -8.51 -1.16
N THR A 12 -10.15 -9.72 -0.61
CA THR A 12 -11.25 -10.38 0.09
C THR A 12 -10.76 -11.15 1.30
N ALA A 13 -11.66 -11.36 2.27
CA ALA A 13 -11.45 -12.25 3.40
C ALA A 13 -12.74 -13.01 3.70
N GLN A 14 -12.58 -14.26 4.14
CA GLN A 14 -13.70 -15.05 4.65
C GLN A 14 -14.10 -14.56 6.06
N PRO A 15 -15.31 -14.87 6.55
CA PRO A 15 -15.68 -14.61 7.93
C PRO A 15 -14.65 -15.15 8.92
N GLY A 16 -14.26 -14.33 9.91
CA GLY A 16 -13.17 -14.65 10.85
C GLY A 16 -11.75 -14.45 10.29
N GLY A 17 -11.61 -14.16 9.00
CA GLY A 17 -10.36 -13.77 8.36
C GLY A 17 -9.90 -12.36 8.75
N ARG A 18 -8.67 -12.03 8.35
CA ARG A 18 -8.06 -10.73 8.60
C ARG A 18 -7.65 -10.07 7.28
N VAL A 19 -7.78 -8.75 7.23
CA VAL A 19 -7.28 -7.88 6.18
C VAL A 19 -6.45 -6.81 6.85
N ALA A 20 -5.27 -6.53 6.31
CA ALA A 20 -4.40 -5.45 6.78
C ALA A 20 -4.61 -4.22 5.91
N VAL A 21 -4.67 -3.05 6.56
CA VAL A 21 -4.75 -1.74 5.91
C VAL A 21 -3.39 -1.06 6.04
N HIS A 22 -2.80 -0.68 4.91
CA HIS A 22 -1.53 0.04 4.85
C HIS A 22 -1.83 1.49 4.49
N LEU A 23 -1.43 2.44 5.35
CA LEU A 23 -1.70 3.87 5.18
C LEU A 23 -0.39 4.67 5.18
N SER A 24 -0.23 5.58 4.24
CA SER A 24 0.90 6.52 4.16
C SER A 24 0.37 7.94 4.04
N SER A 25 1.05 8.89 4.67
CA SER A 25 0.73 10.31 4.59
C SER A 25 2.02 11.13 4.58
N ALA A 26 2.08 12.15 3.74
CA ALA A 26 3.18 13.11 3.74
C ALA A 26 3.23 13.94 5.04
N MET A 27 2.09 14.13 5.71
CA MET A 27 2.02 14.78 7.02
C MET A 27 1.68 13.74 8.09
N PRO A 28 2.61 13.43 9.00
CA PRO A 28 2.34 12.54 10.13
C PRO A 28 1.27 13.12 11.06
N GLY A 29 0.49 12.26 11.71
CA GLY A 29 -0.55 12.71 12.63
C GLY A 29 -1.48 11.60 13.10
N ALA A 30 -2.24 11.88 14.15
CA ALA A 30 -3.29 10.97 14.59
C ALA A 30 -4.44 10.94 13.57
N ALA A 31 -4.99 9.75 13.34
CA ALA A 31 -6.16 9.55 12.50
C ALA A 31 -7.04 8.44 13.08
N THR A 32 -8.26 8.35 12.55
CA THR A 32 -9.21 7.30 12.88
C THR A 32 -9.61 6.57 11.60
N VAL A 33 -9.57 5.24 11.66
CA VAL A 33 -9.98 4.35 10.57
C VAL A 33 -11.28 3.68 10.97
N THR A 34 -12.29 3.73 10.11
CA THR A 34 -13.60 3.14 10.36
C THR A 34 -13.98 2.22 9.21
N LEU A 35 -14.51 1.05 9.54
CA LEU A 35 -15.06 0.14 8.52
C LEU A 35 -16.44 0.63 8.11
N ILE A 36 -16.63 0.70 6.80
CA ILE A 36 -17.89 1.10 6.17
C ILE A 36 -18.35 0.03 5.18
N ARG A 37 -19.66 -0.12 5.07
CA ARG A 37 -20.32 -0.80 3.97
C ARG A 37 -20.58 0.21 2.87
N LEU A 38 -20.03 -0.07 1.69
CA LEU A 38 -20.36 0.66 0.48
C LEU A 38 -21.77 0.25 0.02
N GLY A 39 -22.66 1.23 -0.06
CA GLY A 39 -24.01 1.09 -0.57
C GLY A 39 -24.07 1.34 -2.08
N ARG A 40 -25.25 1.73 -2.58
CA ARG A 40 -25.47 2.08 -3.98
C ARG A 40 -25.12 3.54 -4.23
N GLY A 41 -24.65 3.86 -5.44
CA GLY A 41 -24.45 5.22 -5.94
C GLY A 41 -23.34 5.27 -6.98
N GLU A 42 -23.42 6.24 -7.90
CA GLU A 42 -22.42 6.42 -8.96
C GLU A 42 -21.39 7.50 -8.57
N HIS A 43 -21.86 8.63 -8.01
CA HIS A 43 -20.99 9.73 -7.57
C HIS A 43 -21.41 10.31 -6.22
N ARG A 44 -20.47 10.78 -5.39
CA ARG A 44 -20.77 11.30 -4.03
C ARG A 44 -21.67 12.54 -4.03
N ASP A 45 -21.59 13.35 -5.08
CA ASP A 45 -22.26 14.66 -5.17
C ASP A 45 -23.68 14.59 -5.77
N GLU A 46 -24.17 13.40 -6.09
CA GLU A 46 -25.53 13.20 -6.61
C GLU A 46 -26.55 13.06 -5.49
N PRO A 47 -27.84 13.40 -5.74
CA PRO A 47 -28.92 13.27 -4.74
C PRO A 47 -29.05 11.86 -4.14
N ASP A 48 -28.73 10.82 -4.93
CA ASP A 48 -28.65 9.40 -4.53
C ASP A 48 -27.21 8.87 -4.58
N GLY A 49 -26.25 9.75 -4.28
CA GLY A 49 -24.82 9.45 -4.36
C GLY A 49 -24.36 8.30 -3.48
N ILE A 50 -23.07 7.94 -3.56
CA ILE A 50 -22.54 6.76 -2.87
C ILE A 50 -22.91 6.80 -1.38
N VAL A 51 -23.76 5.85 -0.96
CA VAL A 51 -24.16 5.68 0.43
C VAL A 51 -23.05 4.94 1.16
N PHE A 52 -22.58 5.52 2.27
CA PHE A 52 -21.60 4.90 3.16
C PHE A 52 -22.26 4.62 4.50
N GLU A 53 -22.35 3.35 4.88
CA GLU A 53 -22.94 2.95 6.16
C GLU A 53 -21.84 2.43 7.11
N ALA A 54 -21.85 2.87 8.36
CA ALA A 54 -20.92 2.32 9.35
C ALA A 54 -21.23 0.83 9.61
N VAL A 55 -20.19 0.04 9.84
CA VAL A 55 -20.34 -1.34 10.31
C VAL A 55 -20.21 -1.33 11.82
N ASP A 56 -21.32 -1.16 12.54
CA ASP A 56 -21.34 -0.95 14.00
C ASP A 56 -20.68 -2.06 14.82
N SER A 57 -20.60 -3.28 14.27
CA SER A 57 -19.93 -4.42 14.90
C SER A 57 -18.40 -4.34 14.84
N VAL A 58 -17.83 -3.40 14.10
CA VAL A 58 -16.38 -3.20 13.95
C VAL A 58 -16.01 -1.80 14.47
N PRO A 59 -15.40 -1.69 15.66
CA PRO A 59 -15.07 -0.39 16.23
C PRO A 59 -14.01 0.33 15.39
N ALA A 60 -14.12 1.65 15.36
CA ALA A 60 -13.11 2.49 14.75
C ALA A 60 -11.76 2.34 15.46
N GLN A 61 -10.66 2.40 14.70
CA GLN A 61 -9.31 2.26 15.21
C GLN A 61 -8.56 3.60 15.14
N ALA A 62 -7.96 4.00 16.26
CA ALA A 62 -7.01 5.10 16.27
C ALA A 62 -5.67 4.62 15.71
N VAL A 63 -5.12 5.38 14.77
CA VAL A 63 -3.84 5.09 14.13
C VAL A 63 -2.98 6.35 14.07
N THR A 64 -1.66 6.17 14.04
CA THR A 64 -0.73 7.27 13.75
C THR A 64 -0.27 7.15 12.31
N LEU A 65 -0.67 8.10 11.49
CA LEU A 65 -0.20 8.24 10.11
C LEU A 65 1.25 8.68 10.11
N ARG A 66 2.00 8.11 9.17
CA ARG A 66 3.39 8.45 8.89
C ARG A 66 3.67 8.29 7.41
N HIS A 67 4.73 8.92 6.94
CA HIS A 67 5.23 8.68 5.60
C HIS A 67 5.85 7.27 5.54
N GLN A 68 5.41 6.47 4.57
CA GLN A 68 5.99 5.18 4.24
C GLN A 68 6.57 5.26 2.81
N PRO A 69 7.90 5.14 2.65
CA PRO A 69 8.52 5.17 1.33
C PRO A 69 8.11 3.93 0.52
N VAL A 70 8.05 4.09 -0.80
CA VAL A 70 7.79 3.00 -1.75
C VAL A 70 9.05 2.76 -2.56
N ASP A 71 9.52 1.52 -2.56
CA ASP A 71 10.61 1.10 -3.43
C ASP A 71 10.06 0.95 -4.86
N ALA A 72 10.36 1.93 -5.69
CA ALA A 72 9.90 1.98 -7.07
C ALA A 72 10.89 1.30 -8.01
N GLY A 73 10.39 0.35 -8.80
CA GLY A 73 11.17 -0.35 -9.81
C GLY A 73 11.46 -1.80 -9.43
N SER A 74 11.49 -2.64 -10.45
CA SER A 74 11.83 -4.05 -10.28
C SER A 74 13.35 -4.21 -10.30
N TYR A 75 13.89 -4.98 -9.34
CA TYR A 75 15.29 -5.33 -9.28
C TYR A 75 15.45 -6.74 -8.67
N ALA A 76 16.64 -7.33 -8.84
CA ALA A 76 17.03 -8.55 -8.12
C ALA A 76 17.90 -8.16 -6.92
N GLN A 77 17.56 -8.65 -5.74
CA GLN A 77 18.36 -8.49 -4.53
C GLN A 77 19.15 -9.76 -4.25
N VAL A 78 20.47 -9.61 -4.07
CA VAL A 78 21.35 -10.71 -3.68
C VAL A 78 22.03 -10.33 -2.37
N GLU A 79 21.78 -11.12 -1.34
CA GLU A 79 22.42 -10.96 -0.03
C GLU A 79 23.78 -11.70 0.01
N GLY A 80 24.68 -11.29 0.91
CA GLY A 80 25.97 -11.98 1.10
C GLY A 80 27.02 -11.76 0.01
N LEU A 81 26.80 -10.81 -0.91
CA LEU A 81 27.78 -10.50 -1.97
C LEU A 81 29.13 -10.05 -1.40
N ALA A 82 29.11 -9.39 -0.24
CA ALA A 82 30.30 -8.93 0.47
C ALA A 82 31.19 -10.08 0.98
N ASP A 83 30.63 -11.28 1.14
CA ASP A 83 31.35 -12.47 1.64
C ASP A 83 31.96 -13.29 0.49
N LEU A 84 31.71 -12.91 -0.77
CA LEU A 84 32.27 -13.59 -1.92
C LEU A 84 33.74 -13.16 -2.14
N PRO A 85 34.64 -14.10 -2.43
CA PRO A 85 36.01 -13.77 -2.80
C PRO A 85 36.04 -13.18 -4.21
N LEU A 86 35.82 -11.86 -4.33
CA LEU A 86 35.72 -11.15 -5.60
C LEU A 86 37.07 -10.76 -6.23
N ALA A 87 38.19 -11.00 -5.53
CA ALA A 87 39.52 -10.54 -5.94
C ALA A 87 39.93 -10.99 -7.36
N ASP A 88 39.45 -12.16 -7.80
CA ASP A 88 39.68 -12.71 -9.15
C ASP A 88 38.37 -13.05 -9.89
N ALA A 89 37.26 -12.40 -9.52
CA ALA A 89 35.95 -12.68 -10.12
C ALA A 89 35.71 -11.89 -11.42
N SER A 90 34.97 -12.50 -12.34
CA SER A 90 34.46 -11.83 -13.55
C SER A 90 32.94 -11.83 -13.55
N LEU A 91 32.35 -10.68 -13.92
CA LEU A 91 30.90 -10.54 -14.11
C LEU A 91 30.60 -10.41 -15.60
N ALA A 92 29.77 -11.32 -16.12
CA ALA A 92 29.23 -11.23 -17.48
C ALA A 92 27.71 -11.08 -17.39
N VAL A 93 27.17 -10.07 -18.07
CA VAL A 93 25.73 -9.82 -18.15
C VAL A 93 25.31 -9.55 -19.59
N LEU A 94 24.14 -10.06 -19.97
CA LEU A 94 23.49 -9.74 -21.24
C LEU A 94 22.38 -8.74 -20.95
N VAL A 95 22.47 -7.55 -21.56
CA VAL A 95 21.55 -6.43 -21.31
C VAL A 95 20.86 -6.05 -22.61
N GLN A 96 19.53 -5.96 -22.57
CA GLN A 96 18.73 -5.35 -23.63
C GLN A 96 18.09 -4.08 -23.06
N PRO A 97 18.62 -2.89 -23.35
CA PRO A 97 18.00 -1.64 -22.92
C PRO A 97 16.76 -1.33 -23.77
N TRP A 98 15.66 -0.97 -23.11
CA TRP A 98 14.38 -0.64 -23.77
C TRP A 98 14.04 0.85 -23.69
N LEU A 99 14.60 1.57 -22.72
CA LEU A 99 14.50 3.02 -22.65
C LEU A 99 15.68 3.61 -23.44
N VAL A 100 15.44 3.89 -24.72
CA VAL A 100 16.30 4.74 -25.55
C VAL A 100 15.66 6.12 -25.58
N SER A 101 16.43 7.12 -25.17
CA SER A 101 16.05 8.54 -25.03
C SER A 101 15.27 9.10 -26.21
#